data_AF-A0A091IIC2-F1
#
_entry.id   AF-A0A091IIC2-F1
#
_cell.length_a   1.000
_cell.length_b   1.000
_cell.length_c   1.000
_cell.angle_alpha   90.00
_cell.angle_beta   90.00
_cell.angle_gamma   90.00
#
_symmetry.space_group_name_H-M   'P 1'
#
loop_
_entity.id
_entity.type
_entity.pdbx_description
1 polymer ?
#
loop_
_entity_poly.entity_id
_entity_poly.type
_entity_poly.pdbx_seq_one_letter_code
_entity_poly.pdbx_strand_id
1 'polypeptide(L)'
;QRTPVSHKVIEKRRRDRINRCLTELGKTVPMALAKQSSGKLEKAEILEMTVQYLRALHSADFPRGREKELLSEFANYFHYGYHECMKNLVHYLTTVERMETKDTKYARILAFLQSKARFVTEPLLTS
;
A
#
# COMPACT_ATOMS: atom_id res chain seq x y z
N GLN A 1 -15.36 45.76 -8.37
CA GLN A 1 -14.56 45.77 -7.13
C GLN A 1 -14.53 44.34 -6.57
N ARG A 2 -13.35 43.73 -6.37
CA ARG A 2 -13.26 42.38 -5.76
C ARG A 2 -13.26 42.52 -4.25
N THR A 3 -14.28 41.98 -3.59
CA THR A 3 -14.37 41.94 -2.13
C THR A 3 -13.18 41.16 -1.57
N PRO A 4 -12.43 41.70 -0.61
CA PRO A 4 -11.29 41.00 -0.02
C PRO A 4 -11.78 39.73 0.69
N VAL A 5 -11.10 38.62 0.41
CA VAL A 5 -11.43 37.32 0.99
C VAL A 5 -11.12 37.36 2.48
N SER A 6 -12.12 37.04 3.32
CA SER A 6 -11.95 36.99 4.78
C SER A 6 -10.84 36.02 5.20
N HIS A 7 -10.07 36.38 6.23
CA HIS A 7 -9.09 35.51 6.89
C HIS A 7 -9.67 34.12 7.22
N LYS A 8 -10.94 34.05 7.63
CA LYS A 8 -11.66 32.79 7.90
C LYS A 8 -11.76 31.89 6.67
N VAL A 9 -11.97 32.47 5.50
CA VAL A 9 -12.06 31.74 4.22
C VAL A 9 -10.68 31.28 3.76
N ILE A 10 -9.64 32.10 3.95
CA ILE A 10 -8.25 31.73 3.65
C ILE A 10 -7.83 30.52 4.49
N GLU A 11 -8.07 30.55 5.79
CA GLU A 11 -7.71 29.46 6.69
C GLU A 11 -8.53 28.19 6.42
N LYS A 12 -9.81 28.31 6.07
CA LYS A 12 -10.61 27.16 5.62
C LYS A 12 -9.97 26.50 4.40
N ARG A 13 -9.62 27.27 3.35
CA ARG A 13 -8.98 26.74 2.14
C ARG A 13 -7.63 26.07 2.43
N ARG A 14 -6.85 26.60 3.38
CA ARG A 14 -5.59 25.99 3.84
C ARG A 14 -5.84 24.61 4.46
N ARG A 15 -6.77 24.53 5.40
CA ARG A 15 -7.13 23.25 6.07
C ARG A 15 -7.68 22.23 5.09
N ASP A 16 -8.54 22.65 4.17
CA ASP A 16 -9.09 21.76 3.15
C ASP A 16 -7.99 21.19 2.24
N ARG A 17 -7.00 22.02 1.87
CA ARG A 17 -5.83 21.57 1.11
C ARG A 17 -5.02 20.53 1.89
N ILE A 18 -4.73 20.78 3.17
CA ILE A 18 -3.98 19.84 4.02
C ILE A 18 -4.72 18.50 4.12
N ASN A 19 -6.04 18.52 4.35
CA ASN A 19 -6.84 17.30 4.45
C ASN A 19 -6.88 16.52 3.12
N ARG A 20 -6.90 17.20 1.96
CA ARG A 20 -6.77 16.55 0.66
C ARG A 20 -5.43 15.86 0.51
N CYS A 21 -4.33 16.54 0.82
CA CYS A 21 -2.99 15.93 0.75
C CYS A 21 -2.86 14.71 1.67
N LEU A 22 -3.38 14.78 2.90
CA LEU A 22 -3.37 13.62 3.82
C LEU A 22 -4.20 12.44 3.27
N THR A 23 -5.32 12.73 2.61
CA THR A 23 -6.15 11.69 1.99
C THR A 23 -5.43 11.05 0.80
N GLU A 24 -4.72 11.83 0.01
CA GLU A 24 -3.88 11.33 -1.10
C GLU A 24 -2.72 10.49 -0.56
N LEU A 25 -1.98 10.98 0.44
CA LEU A 25 -0.91 10.23 1.10
C LEU A 25 -1.41 8.88 1.63
N GLY A 26 -2.60 8.84 2.24
CA GLY A 26 -3.21 7.60 2.70
C GLY A 26 -3.47 6.57 1.60
N LYS A 27 -3.66 7.01 0.35
CA LYS A 27 -3.87 6.13 -0.82
C LYS A 27 -2.58 5.81 -1.57
N THR A 28 -1.58 6.67 -1.47
CA THR A 28 -0.30 6.54 -2.20
C THR A 28 0.74 5.75 -1.43
N VAL A 29 0.81 5.92 -0.10
CA VAL A 29 1.80 5.25 0.73
C VAL A 29 1.33 3.81 1.00
N PRO A 30 2.08 2.77 0.60
CA PRO A 30 1.63 1.37 0.72
C PRO A 30 1.22 0.98 2.14
N MET A 31 1.97 1.48 3.13
CA MET A 31 1.73 1.23 4.55
C MET A 31 0.39 1.80 5.03
N ALA A 32 0.12 3.05 4.64
CA ALA A 32 -1.11 3.73 4.96
C ALA A 32 -2.30 3.07 4.27
N LEU A 33 -2.16 2.75 2.98
CA LEU A 33 -3.22 2.12 2.20
C LEU A 33 -3.63 0.75 2.78
N ALA A 34 -2.66 -0.08 3.14
CA ALA A 34 -2.93 -1.39 3.72
C ALA A 34 -3.65 -1.27 5.07
N LYS A 35 -3.21 -0.34 5.93
CA LYS A 35 -3.78 -0.17 7.28
C LYS A 35 -5.17 0.47 7.28
N GLN A 36 -5.54 1.22 6.23
CA GLN A 36 -6.89 1.77 6.05
C GLN A 36 -7.98 0.69 5.98
N SER A 37 -7.64 -0.54 5.57
CA SER A 37 -8.58 -1.68 5.58
C SER A 37 -9.04 -2.06 6.99
N SER A 38 -8.25 -1.70 8.01
CA SER A 38 -8.48 -2.04 9.42
C SER A 38 -9.12 -0.89 10.22
N GLY A 39 -9.30 0.29 9.61
CA GLY A 39 -9.92 1.43 10.27
C GLY A 39 -9.44 2.80 9.75
N LYS A 40 -10.03 3.86 10.31
CA LYS A 40 -9.66 5.24 9.98
C LYS A 40 -8.32 5.58 10.63
N LEU A 41 -7.32 5.90 9.80
CA LEU A 41 -6.00 6.32 10.27
C LEU A 41 -6.02 7.72 10.88
N GLU A 42 -5.17 7.91 11.87
CA GLU A 42 -4.90 9.23 12.44
C GLU A 42 -4.01 10.05 11.50
N LYS A 43 -4.11 11.38 11.59
CA LYS A 43 -3.30 12.27 10.73
C LYS A 43 -1.80 12.14 11.01
N ALA A 44 -1.42 11.99 12.28
CA ALA A 44 -0.03 11.79 12.68
C ALA A 44 0.53 10.49 12.11
N GLU A 45 -0.27 9.42 12.17
CA GLU A 45 0.07 8.10 11.66
C GLU A 45 0.31 8.11 10.13
N ILE A 46 -0.56 8.77 9.35
CA ILE A 46 -0.38 8.95 7.91
C ILE A 46 0.96 9.65 7.62
N LEU A 47 1.28 10.71 8.37
CA LEU A 47 2.52 11.46 8.20
C LEU A 47 3.75 10.62 8.56
N GLU A 48 3.69 9.86 9.65
CA GLU A 48 4.77 8.98 10.09
C GLU A 48 5.08 7.90 9.05
N MET A 49 4.05 7.16 8.59
CA MET A 49 4.20 6.16 7.53
C MET A 49 4.73 6.78 6.23
N THR A 50 4.34 8.01 5.90
CA THR A 50 4.87 8.74 4.74
C THR A 50 6.36 9.04 4.90
N VAL A 51 6.80 9.50 6.08
CA VAL A 51 8.22 9.78 6.35
C VAL A 51 9.05 8.50 6.28
N GLN A 52 8.55 7.40 6.85
CA GLN A 52 9.20 6.09 6.76
C GLN A 52 9.33 5.63 5.30
N TYR A 53 8.27 5.78 4.52
CA TYR A 53 8.27 5.46 3.09
C TYR A 53 9.32 6.26 2.31
N LEU A 54 9.38 7.58 2.50
CA LEU A 54 10.35 8.45 1.82
C LEU A 54 11.79 8.11 2.23
N ARG A 55 12.04 7.81 3.51
CA ARG A 55 13.37 7.38 3.98
C ARG A 55 13.82 6.08 3.35
N ALA A 56 12.90 5.14 3.15
CA ALA A 56 13.20 3.89 2.46
C ALA A 56 13.46 4.10 0.96
N LEU A 57 12.68 4.97 0.30
CA LEU A 57 12.96 5.33 -1.10
C LEU A 57 14.33 6.01 -1.27
N HIS A 58 14.75 6.80 -0.29
CA HIS A 58 16.03 7.51 -0.30
C HIS A 58 17.17 6.72 0.35
N SER A 59 16.99 5.44 0.72
CA SER A 59 18.05 4.65 1.38
C SER A 59 19.22 4.28 0.46
N ALA A 60 19.22 4.73 -0.81
CA ALA A 60 20.45 4.88 -1.58
C ALA A 60 21.47 5.84 -0.91
N ASP A 61 21.03 6.76 -0.03
CA ASP A 61 21.86 7.80 0.61
C ASP A 61 21.70 7.94 2.15
N PHE A 62 21.00 7.04 2.88
CA PHE A 62 20.79 7.17 4.35
C PHE A 62 21.46 6.02 5.15
N PRO A 63 22.08 6.28 6.33
CA PRO A 63 22.98 5.35 7.01
C PRO A 63 22.34 3.99 7.35
N ARG A 64 23.08 2.95 6.97
CA ARG A 64 22.79 1.52 7.13
C ARG A 64 22.50 1.19 8.60
N GLY A 65 21.36 0.56 8.86
CA GLY A 65 21.02 0.04 10.19
C GLY A 65 19.57 -0.39 10.38
N ARG A 66 18.60 0.30 9.75
CA ARG A 66 17.16 -0.08 9.75
C ARG A 66 16.62 -0.58 8.41
N GLU A 67 17.51 -0.76 7.45
CA GLU A 67 17.16 -1.15 6.08
C GLU A 67 16.50 -2.52 6.02
N LYS A 68 16.93 -3.46 6.87
CA LYS A 68 16.37 -4.82 6.94
C LYS A 68 14.96 -4.87 7.55
N GLU A 69 14.69 -4.04 8.55
CA GLU A 69 13.36 -3.92 9.16
C GLU A 69 12.37 -3.27 8.20
N LEU A 70 12.81 -2.19 7.53
CA LEU A 70 12.00 -1.52 6.52
C LEU A 70 11.75 -2.43 5.31
N LEU A 71 12.76 -3.14 4.79
CA LEU A 71 12.58 -4.12 3.71
C LEU A 71 11.61 -5.24 4.11
N SER A 72 11.70 -5.72 5.35
CA SER A 72 10.75 -6.70 5.90
C SER A 72 9.33 -6.13 5.91
N GLU A 73 9.17 -4.86 6.30
CA GLU A 73 7.86 -4.20 6.24
C GLU A 73 7.35 -4.02 4.81
N PHE A 74 8.19 -3.59 3.86
CA PHE A 74 7.83 -3.53 2.44
C PHE A 74 7.46 -4.88 1.86
N ALA A 75 8.19 -5.93 2.23
CA ALA A 75 7.85 -7.30 1.87
C ALA A 75 6.45 -7.64 2.42
N ASN A 76 6.14 -7.29 3.68
CA ASN A 76 4.82 -7.51 4.25
C ASN A 76 3.70 -6.78 3.48
N TYR A 77 3.91 -5.54 3.05
CA TYR A 77 2.92 -4.82 2.23
C TYR A 77 2.76 -5.42 0.84
N PHE A 78 3.87 -5.84 0.21
CA PHE A 78 3.82 -6.58 -1.05
C PHE A 78 3.03 -7.89 -0.88
N HIS A 79 3.32 -8.66 0.17
CA HIS A 79 2.63 -9.91 0.46
C HIS A 79 1.13 -9.69 0.69
N TYR A 80 0.77 -8.63 1.42
CA TYR A 80 -0.63 -8.25 1.63
C TYR A 80 -1.33 -7.93 0.30
N GLY A 81 -0.73 -7.06 -0.53
CA GLY A 81 -1.29 -6.70 -1.84
C GLY A 81 -1.38 -7.89 -2.80
N TYR A 82 -0.37 -8.76 -2.79
CA TYR A 82 -0.36 -9.99 -3.56
C TYR A 82 -1.46 -10.96 -3.12
N HIS A 83 -1.66 -11.10 -1.81
CA HIS A 83 -2.71 -11.96 -1.26
C HIS A 83 -4.11 -11.43 -1.59
N GLU A 84 -4.33 -10.12 -1.48
CA GLU A 84 -5.59 -9.48 -1.88
C GLU A 84 -5.87 -9.67 -3.38
N CYS A 85 -4.85 -9.51 -4.23
CA CYS A 85 -4.96 -9.79 -5.66
C CYS A 85 -5.35 -11.26 -5.91
N MET A 86 -4.71 -12.20 -5.23
CA MET A 86 -5.02 -13.63 -5.35
C MET A 86 -6.46 -13.93 -4.90
N LYS A 87 -6.92 -13.33 -3.80
CA LYS A 87 -8.31 -13.45 -3.32
C LYS A 87 -9.31 -12.94 -4.36
N ASN A 88 -9.05 -11.76 -4.94
CA ASN A 88 -9.90 -11.18 -5.98
C ASN A 88 -9.91 -12.03 -7.25
N LEU A 89 -8.77 -12.61 -7.63
CA LEU A 89 -8.71 -13.53 -8.75
C LEU A 89 -9.53 -14.79 -8.49
N VAL A 90 -9.41 -15.41 -7.31
CA VAL A 90 -10.23 -16.57 -6.95
C VAL A 90 -11.72 -16.24 -7.02
N HIS A 91 -12.11 -15.08 -6.49
CA HIS A 91 -13.48 -14.62 -6.57
C HIS A 91 -13.93 -14.45 -8.03
N TYR A 92 -13.13 -13.80 -8.87
CA TYR A 92 -13.42 -13.65 -10.30
C TYR A 92 -13.58 -15.01 -11.01
N LEU A 93 -12.63 -15.94 -10.82
CA LEU A 93 -12.66 -17.25 -11.46
C LEU A 93 -13.90 -18.06 -11.04
N THR A 94 -14.31 -17.99 -9.78
CA THR A 94 -15.44 -18.77 -9.27
C THR A 94 -16.80 -18.12 -9.53
N THR A 95 -16.89 -16.79 -9.53
CA THR A 95 -18.18 -16.08 -9.63
C THR A 95 -18.48 -15.55 -11.03
N VAL A 96 -17.46 -15.05 -11.73
CA VAL A 96 -17.61 -14.47 -13.08
C VAL A 96 -17.40 -15.54 -14.13
N GLU A 97 -16.25 -16.22 -14.10
CA GLU A 97 -15.92 -17.30 -15.04
C GLU A 97 -16.63 -18.62 -14.70
N ARG A 98 -17.25 -18.70 -13.51
CA ARG A 98 -17.95 -19.90 -13.00
C ARG A 98 -17.11 -21.18 -13.07
N MET A 99 -15.80 -21.05 -12.89
CA MET A 99 -14.89 -22.19 -12.84
C MET A 99 -15.10 -22.98 -11.55
N GLU A 100 -15.18 -24.31 -11.67
CA GLU A 100 -15.22 -25.19 -10.52
C GLU A 100 -13.85 -25.32 -9.86
N THR A 101 -13.82 -25.50 -8.55
CA THR A 101 -12.57 -25.67 -7.79
C THR A 101 -11.83 -26.96 -8.12
N LYS A 102 -12.52 -27.95 -8.71
CA LYS A 102 -11.94 -29.21 -9.20
C LYS A 102 -11.31 -29.06 -10.60
N ASP A 103 -11.54 -27.93 -11.27
CA ASP A 103 -10.97 -27.66 -12.58
C ASP A 103 -9.44 -27.62 -12.52
N THR A 104 -8.78 -28.34 -13.42
CA THR A 104 -7.32 -28.45 -13.44
C THR A 104 -6.63 -27.12 -13.71
N LYS A 105 -7.22 -26.24 -14.52
CA LYS A 105 -6.73 -24.89 -14.79
C LYS A 105 -6.84 -24.02 -13.53
N TYR A 106 -7.97 -24.09 -12.82
CA TYR A 106 -8.14 -23.39 -11.53
C TYR A 106 -7.03 -23.80 -10.54
N ALA A 107 -6.84 -25.10 -10.35
CA ALA A 107 -5.82 -25.63 -9.44
C ALA A 107 -4.40 -25.21 -9.84
N ARG A 108 -4.07 -25.22 -11.14
CA ARG A 108 -2.75 -24.81 -11.64
C ARG A 108 -2.48 -23.32 -11.45
N ILE A 109 -3.47 -22.46 -11.70
CA ILE A 109 -3.33 -21.00 -11.50
C ILE A 109 -3.08 -20.71 -10.01
N LEU A 110 -3.88 -21.31 -9.13
CA LEU A 110 -3.70 -21.14 -7.69
C LEU A 110 -2.35 -21.64 -7.18
N ALA A 111 -1.96 -22.85 -7.56
CA ALA A 111 -0.67 -23.43 -7.16
C ALA A 111 0.50 -22.57 -7.66
N PHE A 112 0.42 -22.07 -8.91
CA PHE A 112 1.42 -21.16 -9.46
C PHE A 112 1.53 -19.87 -8.62
N LEU A 113 0.40 -19.20 -8.36
CA LEU A 113 0.41 -17.93 -7.62
C LEU A 113 0.86 -18.11 -6.16
N GLN A 114 0.45 -19.20 -5.51
CA GLN A 114 0.92 -19.55 -4.16
C GLN A 114 2.43 -19.84 -4.14
N SER A 115 2.97 -20.50 -5.17
CA SER A 115 4.41 -20.73 -5.27
C SER A 115 5.18 -19.42 -5.39
N LYS A 116 4.67 -18.47 -6.19
CA LYS A 116 5.31 -17.17 -6.43
C LYS A 116 5.22 -16.22 -5.22
N ALA A 117 4.22 -16.37 -4.36
CA ALA A 117 4.16 -15.65 -3.08
C ALA A 117 5.35 -15.96 -2.16
N ARG A 118 5.96 -17.15 -2.27
CA ARG A 118 7.08 -17.60 -1.43
C ARG A 118 8.45 -17.15 -1.92
N PHE A 119 8.60 -16.80 -3.20
CA PHE A 119 9.91 -16.40 -3.76
C PHE A 119 10.26 -14.92 -3.51
N VAL A 120 9.32 -14.12 -3.01
CA VAL A 120 9.54 -12.69 -2.75
C VAL A 120 10.23 -12.45 -1.39
N THR A 121 10.43 -13.51 -0.59
CA THR A 121 11.13 -13.43 0.71
C THR A 121 12.65 -13.51 0.61
N GLU A 122 13.22 -13.86 -0.55
CA GLU A 122 14.66 -13.76 -0.76
C GLU A 122 14.99 -12.42 -1.41
N PRO A 123 15.75 -11.54 -0.72
CA PRO A 123 16.30 -10.36 -1.38
C PRO A 123 17.16 -10.86 -2.54
N LEU A 124 16.88 -10.43 -3.76
CA LEU A 124 17.74 -10.62 -4.94
C LEU A 124 19.06 -9.82 -4.83
N LEU A 125 19.62 -9.66 -3.64
CA LEU A 125 20.86 -8.95 -3.33
C LEU A 125 22.01 -9.92 -3.05
N THR A 126 22.05 -11.03 -3.78
CA THR A 126 23.26 -11.85 -3.90
C THR A 126 23.72 -11.87 -5.35
N SER A 127 24.36 -10.78 -5.77
CA SER A 127 25.43 -10.75 -6.77
C SER A 127 26.27 -9.50 -6.55
#